data_AF-A0A1I0A1S4-F1
#
_entry.id   AF-A0A1I0A1S4-F1
#
_cell.length_a   1.000
_cell.length_b   1.000
_cell.length_c   1.000
_cell.angle_alpha   90.00
_cell.angle_beta   90.00
_cell.angle_gamma   90.00
#
_symmetry.space_group_name_H-M   'P 1'
#
loop_
_entity.id
_entity.type
_entity.pdbx_description
1 polymer ?
#
loop_
_entity_poly.entity_id
_entity_poly.type
_entity_poly.pdbx_seq_one_letter_code
_entity_poly.pdbx_strand_id
1 'polypeptide(L)'
;MKTLFRPVGLIEMKLILDLELNGFPPRLPEQPIFYPVLNQAYADQIALEWNTKDKVFGSVGFVTEFNVASPFIDKYEEQIVGSRNHNELWIPAEDLEELNNNIEGQIKIVNVFYGSNYKGLTPELTIFEDKNPKEQFIIWKEILDYNSMDFYCEIKDNWKYIYMNFAFWKKTEFIEFGITDATKSEVLSTMKEYWNDHFPQTKLFEGNSEKN
;
A
#
# COMPACT_ATOMS: atom_id res chain seq x y z
N MET A 1 -20.58 1.69 -10.75
CA MET A 1 -19.40 1.24 -9.98
C MET A 1 -19.73 1.27 -8.50
N LYS A 2 -19.13 0.37 -7.72
CA LYS A 2 -19.18 0.35 -6.25
C LYS A 2 -17.76 0.45 -5.71
N THR A 3 -17.54 1.34 -4.75
CA THR A 3 -16.25 1.47 -4.06
C THR A 3 -16.19 0.48 -2.90
N LEU A 4 -15.11 -0.28 -2.85
CA LEU A 4 -14.85 -1.30 -1.84
C LEU A 4 -13.47 -1.09 -1.24
N PHE A 5 -13.27 -1.65 -0.05
CA PHE A 5 -12.03 -1.56 0.68
C PHE A 5 -11.51 -2.94 1.04
N ARG A 6 -10.19 -3.08 1.13
CA ARG A 6 -9.57 -4.28 1.67
C ARG A 6 -8.35 -3.94 2.51
N PRO A 7 -8.34 -4.29 3.81
CA PRO A 7 -7.14 -4.24 4.61
C PRO A 7 -6.20 -5.38 4.21
N VAL A 8 -4.92 -5.07 3.99
CA VAL A 8 -3.91 -6.05 3.58
C VAL A 8 -2.63 -5.89 4.40
N GLY A 9 -1.92 -7.00 4.61
CA GLY A 9 -0.59 -7.00 5.23
C GLY A 9 0.52 -6.69 4.22
N LEU A 10 1.77 -6.70 4.69
CA LEU A 10 2.94 -6.37 3.86
C LEU A 10 3.09 -7.28 2.63
N ILE A 11 2.95 -8.59 2.83
CA ILE A 11 3.14 -9.59 1.78
C ILE A 11 2.04 -9.50 0.71
N GLU A 12 0.79 -9.33 1.13
CA GLU A 12 -0.34 -9.19 0.20
C GLU A 12 -0.25 -7.87 -0.57
N MET A 13 0.16 -6.76 0.07
CA MET A 13 0.42 -5.49 -0.62
C MET A 13 1.52 -5.64 -1.69
N LYS A 14 2.60 -6.37 -1.39
CA LYS A 14 3.65 -6.69 -2.38
C LYS A 14 3.07 -7.41 -3.59
N LEU A 15 2.22 -8.41 -3.39
CA LEU A 15 1.60 -9.18 -4.48
C LEU A 15 0.67 -8.30 -5.33
N ILE A 16 -0.07 -7.37 -4.73
CA ILE A 16 -0.87 -6.38 -5.46
C ILE A 16 0.02 -5.47 -6.32
N LEU A 17 1.19 -5.06 -5.79
CA LEU A 17 2.18 -4.28 -6.54
C LEU A 17 2.83 -5.08 -7.68
N ASP A 18 3.02 -6.39 -7.50
CA ASP A 18 3.51 -7.29 -8.55
C ASP A 18 2.48 -7.47 -9.69
N LEU A 19 1.19 -7.25 -9.40
CA LEU A 19 0.10 -7.15 -10.37
C LEU A 19 -0.12 -5.71 -10.89
N GLU A 20 0.83 -4.80 -10.67
CA GLU A 20 0.75 -3.38 -11.09
C GLU A 20 -0.53 -2.66 -10.61
N LEU A 21 -1.02 -3.02 -9.42
CA LEU A 21 -2.23 -2.48 -8.79
C LEU A 21 -3.53 -2.78 -9.57
N ASN A 22 -3.51 -3.73 -10.51
CA ASN A 22 -4.67 -4.08 -11.34
C ASN A 22 -5.54 -5.19 -10.73
N GLY A 23 -5.14 -5.77 -9.60
CA GLY A 23 -5.91 -6.85 -8.98
C GLY A 23 -5.30 -7.39 -7.69
N PHE A 24 -6.02 -8.34 -7.10
CA PHE A 24 -5.59 -9.10 -5.92
C PHE A 24 -5.02 -10.47 -6.35
N PRO A 25 -4.01 -11.00 -5.64
CA PRO A 25 -3.46 -12.31 -5.94
C PRO A 25 -4.49 -13.43 -5.68
N PRO A 26 -4.39 -14.57 -6.38
CA PRO A 26 -5.21 -15.74 -6.11
C PRO A 26 -5.20 -16.14 -4.63
N ARG A 27 -6.34 -16.59 -4.12
CA ARG A 27 -6.45 -17.12 -2.74
C ARG A 27 -5.74 -18.46 -2.63
N LEU A 28 -5.25 -18.76 -1.43
CA LEU A 28 -4.77 -20.11 -1.13
C LEU A 28 -5.96 -21.10 -1.14
N PRO A 29 -5.75 -22.39 -1.46
CA PRO A 29 -6.84 -23.38 -1.51
C PRO A 29 -7.67 -23.46 -0.22
N GLU A 30 -7.07 -23.21 0.94
CA GLU A 30 -7.72 -23.17 2.24
C GLU A 30 -8.52 -21.87 2.53
N GLN A 31 -8.47 -20.90 1.63
CA GLN A 31 -9.16 -19.61 1.72
C GLN A 31 -10.31 -19.55 0.70
N PRO A 32 -11.48 -20.13 1.00
CA PRO A 32 -12.55 -20.31 0.02
C PRO A 32 -13.24 -19.02 -0.41
N ILE A 33 -13.02 -17.92 0.32
CA ILE A 33 -13.65 -16.64 0.05
C ILE A 33 -12.63 -15.49 0.01
N PHE A 34 -12.90 -14.56 -0.88
CA PHE A 34 -12.37 -13.20 -0.91
C PHE A 34 -13.43 -12.27 -0.33
N TYR A 35 -13.05 -11.48 0.69
CA TYR A 35 -13.97 -10.62 1.41
C TYR A 35 -13.49 -9.17 1.41
N PRO A 36 -14.03 -8.32 0.53
CA PRO A 36 -13.86 -6.87 0.65
C PRO A 36 -14.93 -6.29 1.56
N VAL A 37 -14.60 -5.17 2.19
CA VAL A 37 -15.51 -4.44 3.09
C VAL A 37 -16.08 -3.22 2.40
N LEU A 38 -17.28 -2.80 2.81
CA LEU A 38 -18.02 -1.72 2.13
C LEU A 38 -17.69 -0.32 2.64
N ASN A 39 -16.90 -0.18 3.70
CA ASN A 39 -16.53 1.12 4.24
C ASN A 39 -15.10 1.16 4.79
N GLN A 40 -14.45 2.31 4.60
CA GLN A 40 -13.08 2.54 5.02
C GLN A 40 -12.89 2.42 6.53
N ALA A 41 -13.85 2.90 7.35
CA ALA A 41 -13.72 2.87 8.80
C ALA A 41 -13.58 1.44 9.35
N TYR A 42 -14.28 0.48 8.76
CA TYR A 42 -14.13 -0.92 9.11
C TYR A 42 -12.80 -1.50 8.61
N ALA A 43 -12.37 -1.17 7.40
CA ALA A 43 -11.07 -1.56 6.89
C ALA A 43 -9.91 -1.02 7.76
N ASP A 44 -10.02 0.24 8.19
CA ASP A 44 -9.10 0.89 9.12
C ASP A 44 -9.04 0.14 10.45
N GLN A 45 -10.19 -0.26 11.00
CA GLN A 45 -10.25 -1.03 12.24
C GLN A 45 -9.50 -2.37 12.10
N ILE A 46 -9.74 -3.13 11.03
CA ILE A 46 -9.05 -4.41 10.79
C ILE A 46 -7.55 -4.18 10.62
N ALA A 47 -7.16 -3.21 9.79
CA ALA A 47 -5.76 -2.89 9.52
C ALA A 47 -5.01 -2.51 10.80
N LEU A 48 -5.61 -1.64 11.63
CA LEU A 48 -5.04 -1.20 12.89
C LEU A 48 -5.01 -2.31 13.94
N GLU A 49 -6.13 -2.99 14.18
CA GLU A 49 -6.26 -3.87 15.33
C GLU A 49 -5.62 -5.24 15.09
N TRP A 50 -5.59 -5.72 13.84
CA TRP A 50 -5.17 -7.08 13.50
C TRP A 50 -3.86 -7.08 12.72
N ASN A 51 -3.79 -6.40 11.56
CA ASN A 51 -2.59 -6.46 10.70
C ASN A 51 -1.32 -5.88 11.36
N THR A 52 -1.43 -4.82 12.18
CA THR A 52 -0.26 -4.28 12.90
C THR A 52 0.32 -5.23 13.95
N LYS A 53 -0.50 -6.14 14.49
CA LYS A 53 -0.10 -7.12 15.52
C LYS A 53 0.43 -8.41 14.91
N ASP A 54 0.15 -8.65 13.63
CA ASP A 54 0.62 -9.82 12.94
C ASP A 54 2.12 -9.69 12.58
N LYS A 55 2.94 -10.48 13.27
CA LYS A 55 4.39 -10.52 13.02
C LYS A 55 4.74 -11.29 11.75
N VAL A 56 3.90 -12.24 11.34
CA VAL A 56 4.09 -13.05 10.13
C VAL A 56 3.85 -12.19 8.89
N PHE A 57 2.86 -11.29 8.93
CA PHE A 57 2.52 -10.42 7.81
C PHE A 57 3.15 -9.01 7.86
N GLY A 58 4.25 -8.87 8.61
CA GLY A 58 5.11 -7.68 8.55
C GLY A 58 4.74 -6.54 9.50
N SER A 59 3.77 -6.72 10.39
CA SER A 59 3.36 -5.74 11.41
C SER A 59 2.98 -4.37 10.83
N VAL A 60 2.21 -4.37 9.74
CA VAL A 60 1.65 -3.21 9.06
C VAL A 60 0.31 -3.58 8.46
N GLY A 61 -0.64 -2.64 8.49
CA GLY A 61 -1.93 -2.76 7.82
C GLY A 61 -2.09 -1.65 6.80
N PHE A 62 -2.13 -2.00 5.51
CA PHE A 62 -2.50 -1.08 4.44
C PHE A 62 -4.00 -1.19 4.19
N VAL A 63 -4.69 -0.06 4.09
CA VAL A 63 -6.08 -0.02 3.66
C VAL A 63 -6.10 0.34 2.20
N THR A 64 -6.58 -0.59 1.39
CA THR A 64 -6.75 -0.40 -0.04
C THR A 64 -8.18 -0.03 -0.39
N GLU A 65 -8.34 0.82 -1.40
CA GLU A 65 -9.61 1.19 -2.04
C GLU A 65 -9.56 0.77 -3.49
N PHE A 66 -10.67 0.23 -4.00
CA PHE A 66 -10.83 -0.11 -5.40
C PHE A 66 -12.30 0.01 -5.82
N ASN A 67 -12.52 0.31 -7.10
CA ASN A 67 -13.87 0.39 -7.68
C ASN A 67 -14.13 -0.85 -8.51
N VAL A 68 -15.35 -1.39 -8.41
CA VAL A 68 -15.78 -2.56 -9.19
C VAL A 68 -17.04 -2.22 -9.96
N ALA A 69 -17.18 -2.75 -11.18
CA ALA A 69 -18.39 -2.60 -11.97
C ALA A 69 -19.63 -3.11 -11.20
N SER A 70 -20.67 -2.28 -11.12
CA SER A 70 -21.92 -2.61 -10.39
C SER A 70 -22.56 -3.92 -10.87
N PRO A 71 -22.68 -4.19 -12.20
CA PRO A 71 -23.28 -5.44 -12.67
C PRO A 71 -22.58 -6.71 -12.18
N PHE A 72 -21.28 -6.65 -11.89
CA PHE A 72 -20.56 -7.77 -11.30
C PHE A 72 -20.84 -7.86 -9.80
N ILE A 73 -20.68 -6.76 -9.07
CA ILE A 73 -20.70 -6.79 -7.60
C ILE A 73 -22.10 -6.96 -7.01
N ASP A 74 -23.14 -6.53 -7.73
CA ASP A 74 -24.54 -6.62 -7.29
C ASP A 74 -25.06 -8.08 -7.28
N LYS A 75 -24.26 -9.04 -7.77
CA LYS A 75 -24.52 -10.48 -7.67
C LYS A 75 -24.31 -11.02 -6.24
N TYR A 76 -23.54 -10.33 -5.41
CA TYR A 76 -23.14 -10.78 -4.08
C TYR A 76 -23.94 -10.08 -2.98
N GLU A 77 -24.42 -10.84 -2.00
CA GLU A 77 -25.20 -10.32 -0.87
C GLU A 77 -24.29 -9.67 0.17
N GLU A 78 -24.71 -8.50 0.67
CA GLU A 78 -24.04 -7.81 1.77
C GLU A 78 -24.21 -8.57 3.09
N GLN A 79 -23.10 -8.91 3.73
CA GLN A 79 -23.06 -9.60 5.00
C GLN A 79 -22.73 -8.60 6.11
N ILE A 80 -23.47 -8.66 7.21
CA ILE A 80 -23.18 -7.87 8.42
C ILE A 80 -22.47 -8.79 9.42
N VAL A 81 -21.20 -8.55 9.71
CA VAL A 81 -20.37 -9.39 10.59
C VAL A 81 -20.06 -8.67 11.90
N GLY A 82 -20.67 -9.09 13.01
CA GLY A 82 -20.46 -8.43 14.30
C GLY A 82 -21.25 -7.13 14.43
N SER A 83 -20.61 -5.97 14.24
CA SER A 83 -21.29 -4.67 14.44
C SER A 83 -22.11 -4.25 13.22
N ARG A 84 -23.10 -3.37 13.41
CA ARG A 84 -24.01 -2.91 12.32
C ARG A 84 -23.31 -2.23 11.13
N ASN A 85 -22.08 -1.75 11.31
CA ASN A 85 -21.29 -1.08 10.26
C ASN A 85 -20.20 -1.99 9.69
N HIS A 86 -20.11 -3.25 10.13
CA HIS A 86 -19.14 -4.22 9.67
C HIS A 86 -19.76 -4.97 8.49
N ASN A 87 -19.81 -4.28 7.36
CA ASN A 87 -20.42 -4.79 6.13
C ASN A 87 -19.33 -5.33 5.21
N GLU A 88 -19.52 -6.56 4.74
CA GLU A 88 -18.62 -7.26 3.84
C GLU A 88 -19.38 -7.91 2.67
N LEU A 89 -18.65 -8.22 1.60
CA LEU A 89 -19.11 -9.14 0.57
C LEU A 89 -18.36 -10.45 0.72
N TRP A 90 -19.01 -11.58 0.50
CA TRP A 90 -18.35 -12.88 0.42
C TRP A 90 -18.33 -13.34 -1.03
N ILE A 91 -17.18 -13.19 -1.67
CA ILE A 91 -16.96 -13.53 -3.07
C ILE A 91 -16.20 -14.87 -3.09
N PRO A 92 -16.69 -15.91 -3.78
CA PRO A 92 -15.98 -17.17 -3.90
C PRO A 92 -14.56 -16.95 -4.46
N ALA A 93 -13.58 -17.71 -3.98
CA ALA A 93 -12.20 -17.57 -4.43
C ALA A 93 -12.04 -17.80 -5.93
N GLU A 94 -12.88 -18.66 -6.53
CA GLU A 94 -12.95 -18.91 -7.97
C GLU A 94 -13.40 -17.68 -8.78
N ASP A 95 -14.19 -16.78 -8.20
CA ASP A 95 -14.68 -15.57 -8.87
C ASP A 95 -13.67 -14.41 -8.80
N LEU A 96 -12.54 -14.59 -8.09
CA LEU A 96 -11.57 -13.51 -7.87
C LEU A 96 -10.92 -13.02 -9.18
N GLU A 97 -10.73 -13.90 -10.16
CA GLU A 97 -10.25 -13.51 -11.48
C GLU A 97 -11.29 -12.65 -12.21
N GLU A 98 -12.58 -13.00 -12.14
CA GLU A 98 -13.66 -12.18 -12.70
C GLU A 98 -13.77 -10.85 -11.96
N LEU A 99 -13.59 -10.82 -10.63
CA LEU A 99 -13.52 -9.57 -9.86
C LEU A 99 -12.40 -8.67 -10.36
N ASN A 100 -11.18 -9.20 -10.52
CA ASN A 100 -10.03 -8.42 -11.00
C ASN A 100 -10.31 -7.82 -12.39
N ASN A 101 -10.94 -8.59 -13.29
CA ASN A 101 -11.34 -8.10 -14.62
C ASN A 101 -12.43 -7.01 -14.58
N ASN A 102 -13.17 -6.90 -13.47
CA ASN A 102 -14.21 -5.89 -13.24
C ASN A 102 -13.72 -4.72 -12.36
N ILE A 103 -12.45 -4.67 -11.96
CA ILE A 103 -11.87 -3.51 -11.29
C ILE A 103 -11.78 -2.35 -12.29
N GLU A 104 -12.33 -1.21 -11.89
CA GLU A 104 -12.29 0.04 -12.66
C GLU A 104 -11.18 0.95 -12.13
N GLY A 105 -10.10 1.08 -12.90
CA GLY A 105 -8.90 1.83 -12.51
C GLY A 105 -7.92 0.95 -11.72
N GLN A 106 -7.11 1.57 -10.86
CA GLN A 106 -6.13 0.87 -10.03
C GLN A 106 -6.56 0.84 -8.56
N ILE A 107 -6.12 -0.20 -7.86
CA ILE A 107 -6.17 -0.31 -6.40
C ILE A 107 -5.28 0.77 -5.79
N LYS A 108 -5.79 1.50 -4.78
CA LYS A 108 -5.08 2.63 -4.15
C LYS A 108 -4.91 2.39 -2.66
N ILE A 109 -3.79 2.81 -2.11
CA ILE A 109 -3.65 2.94 -0.65
C ILE A 109 -4.37 4.22 -0.20
N VAL A 110 -5.35 4.08 0.70
CA VAL A 110 -6.09 5.20 1.30
C VAL A 110 -5.81 5.39 2.78
N ASN A 111 -5.17 4.41 3.42
CA ASN A 111 -4.65 4.52 4.78
C ASN A 111 -3.55 3.50 5.04
N VAL A 112 -2.70 3.74 6.04
CA VAL A 112 -1.73 2.74 6.52
C VAL A 112 -1.44 2.92 8.01
N PHE A 113 -1.38 1.78 8.70
CA PHE A 113 -1.06 1.67 10.11
C PHE A 113 0.21 0.85 10.29
N TYR A 114 1.18 1.38 11.02
CA TYR A 114 2.47 0.73 11.22
C TYR A 114 2.56 0.26 12.67
N GLY A 115 2.74 -1.05 12.86
CA GLY A 115 2.99 -1.64 14.17
C GLY A 115 4.41 -1.35 14.66
N SER A 116 4.64 -1.54 15.96
CA SER A 116 5.95 -1.31 16.59
C SER A 116 7.07 -2.22 16.07
N ASN A 117 6.71 -3.36 15.49
CA ASN A 117 7.66 -4.31 14.89
C ASN A 117 7.76 -4.17 13.37
N TYR A 118 7.23 -3.10 12.77
CA TYR A 118 7.32 -2.88 11.32
C TYR A 118 8.79 -2.77 10.90
N LYS A 119 9.22 -3.68 10.02
CA LYS A 119 10.57 -3.68 9.42
C LYS A 119 10.57 -3.31 7.94
N GLY A 120 9.40 -3.15 7.33
CA GLY A 120 9.24 -2.99 5.89
C GLY A 120 9.60 -4.23 5.10
N LEU A 121 9.32 -4.16 3.80
CA LEU A 121 9.79 -5.16 2.85
C LEU A 121 11.24 -4.85 2.52
N THR A 122 12.11 -5.85 2.66
CA THR A 122 13.49 -5.80 2.18
C THR A 122 13.50 -6.21 0.70
N PRO A 123 13.91 -5.32 -0.20
CA PRO A 123 14.13 -5.66 -1.61
C PRO A 123 15.17 -6.77 -1.76
N GLU A 124 15.04 -7.57 -2.81
CA GLU A 124 16.06 -8.54 -3.23
C GLU A 124 16.65 -8.05 -4.56
N LEU A 125 17.96 -8.24 -4.77
CA LEU A 125 18.63 -7.94 -6.04
C LEU A 125 18.55 -6.47 -6.51
N THR A 126 18.48 -5.53 -5.57
CA THR A 126 18.51 -4.08 -5.85
C THR A 126 19.59 -3.41 -4.99
N ILE A 127 19.86 -2.12 -5.23
CA ILE A 127 20.73 -1.33 -4.35
C ILE A 127 20.21 -1.22 -2.90
N PHE A 128 18.94 -1.57 -2.68
CA PHE A 128 18.27 -1.58 -1.39
C PHE A 128 18.24 -2.96 -0.74
N GLU A 129 19.03 -3.92 -1.23
CA GLU A 129 19.10 -5.27 -0.69
C GLU A 129 19.35 -5.28 0.83
N ASP A 130 18.51 -6.03 1.54
CA ASP A 130 18.48 -6.14 3.01
C ASP A 130 18.30 -4.83 3.77
N LYS A 131 17.88 -3.74 3.10
CA LYS A 131 17.65 -2.44 3.74
C LYS A 131 16.22 -2.31 4.24
N ASN A 132 16.07 -1.93 5.50
CA ASN A 132 14.78 -1.51 6.04
C ASN A 132 14.37 -0.13 5.48
N PRO A 133 13.10 0.29 5.60
CA PRO A 133 12.65 1.56 5.03
C PRO A 133 13.45 2.79 5.48
N LYS A 134 13.99 2.84 6.70
CA LYS A 134 14.82 3.98 7.12
C LYS A 134 16.15 4.00 6.37
N GLU A 135 16.80 2.85 6.26
CA GLU A 135 18.07 2.71 5.51
C GLU A 135 17.87 2.99 4.02
N GLN A 136 16.75 2.54 3.44
CA GLN A 136 16.37 2.87 2.06
C GLN A 136 16.31 4.38 1.84
N PHE A 137 15.73 5.14 2.79
CA PHE A 137 15.64 6.60 2.66
C PHE A 137 17.00 7.30 2.69
N ILE A 138 17.95 6.80 3.50
CA ILE A 138 19.32 7.30 3.54
C ILE A 138 19.97 7.12 2.16
N ILE A 139 19.81 5.94 1.56
CA ILE A 139 20.33 5.64 0.23
C ILE A 139 19.67 6.54 -0.83
N TRP A 140 18.34 6.73 -0.79
CA TRP A 140 17.65 7.67 -1.70
C TRP A 140 18.26 9.07 -1.64
N LYS A 141 18.53 9.56 -0.44
CA LYS A 141 19.18 10.85 -0.22
C LYS A 141 20.60 10.88 -0.80
N GLU A 142 21.39 9.81 -0.61
CA GLU A 142 22.76 9.72 -1.15
C GLU A 142 22.79 9.72 -2.68
N ILE A 143 21.84 9.03 -3.32
CA ILE A 143 21.73 9.03 -4.78
C ILE A 143 21.37 10.42 -5.30
N LEU A 144 20.42 11.11 -4.66
CA LEU A 144 20.02 12.46 -5.08
C LEU A 144 21.19 13.46 -4.96
N ASP A 145 21.93 13.40 -3.86
CA ASP A 145 23.14 14.22 -3.64
C ASP A 145 24.22 13.97 -4.71
N TYR A 146 24.32 12.72 -5.17
CA TYR A 146 25.31 12.31 -6.15
C TYR A 146 24.90 12.72 -7.58
N ASN A 147 23.70 12.35 -8.01
CA ASN A 147 23.22 12.54 -9.37
C ASN A 147 21.69 12.38 -9.49
N SER A 148 21.00 13.44 -9.90
CA SER A 148 19.54 13.41 -10.12
C SER A 148 19.10 12.42 -11.21
N MET A 149 19.92 12.17 -12.23
CA MET A 149 19.58 11.19 -13.28
C MET A 149 19.56 9.77 -12.72
N ASP A 150 20.54 9.41 -11.89
CA ASP A 150 20.58 8.10 -11.25
C ASP A 150 19.40 7.96 -10.27
N PHE A 151 19.07 9.02 -9.54
CA PHE A 151 17.88 9.07 -8.67
C PHE A 151 16.60 8.74 -9.44
N TYR A 152 16.41 9.33 -10.63
CA TYR A 152 15.25 9.08 -11.48
C TYR A 152 15.22 7.64 -12.04
N CYS A 153 16.37 7.11 -12.48
CA CYS A 153 16.47 5.72 -12.92
C CYS A 153 16.06 4.77 -11.79
N GLU A 154 16.55 5.01 -10.58
CA GLU A 154 16.24 4.17 -9.43
C GLU A 154 14.76 4.27 -9.04
N ILE A 155 14.12 5.45 -9.12
CA ILE A 155 12.67 5.56 -8.88
C ILE A 155 11.89 4.67 -9.85
N LYS A 156 12.26 4.67 -11.13
CA LYS A 156 11.60 3.85 -12.15
C LYS A 156 11.74 2.35 -11.83
N ASP A 157 12.92 1.91 -11.42
CA ASP A 157 13.18 0.48 -11.20
C ASP A 157 12.66 -0.02 -9.83
N ASN A 158 12.55 0.88 -8.84
CA ASN A 158 12.20 0.56 -7.45
C ASN A 158 10.87 1.18 -6.99
N TRP A 159 9.99 1.55 -7.93
CA TRP A 159 8.76 2.29 -7.67
C TRP A 159 7.86 1.65 -6.60
N LYS A 160 7.84 0.31 -6.51
CA LYS A 160 7.00 -0.44 -5.56
C LYS A 160 7.33 -0.10 -4.10
N TYR A 161 8.62 0.06 -3.80
CA TYR A 161 9.09 0.40 -2.46
C TYR A 161 8.77 1.85 -2.11
N ILE A 162 8.83 2.75 -3.09
CA ILE A 162 8.38 4.13 -2.94
C ILE A 162 6.89 4.17 -2.64
N TYR A 163 6.07 3.52 -3.47
CA TYR A 163 4.62 3.49 -3.31
C TYR A 163 4.18 3.05 -1.91
N MET A 164 4.88 2.05 -1.37
CA MET A 164 4.57 1.47 -0.07
C MET A 164 5.11 2.28 1.12
N ASN A 165 6.30 2.89 0.97
CA ASN A 165 7.02 3.54 2.07
C ASN A 165 6.93 5.07 2.09
N PHE A 166 6.35 5.72 1.07
CA PHE A 166 6.33 7.19 1.01
C PHE A 166 5.70 7.83 2.26
N ALA A 167 4.52 7.35 2.69
CA ALA A 167 3.89 7.78 3.93
C ALA A 167 4.75 7.51 5.16
N PHE A 168 5.48 6.39 5.18
CA PHE A 168 6.40 6.05 6.27
C PHE A 168 7.55 7.05 6.37
N TRP A 169 8.17 7.41 5.24
CA TRP A 169 9.28 8.37 5.23
C TRP A 169 8.82 9.76 5.63
N LYS A 170 7.64 10.19 5.17
CA LYS A 170 7.07 11.49 5.52
C LYS A 170 6.83 11.68 7.02
N LYS A 171 6.35 10.63 7.71
CA LYS A 171 6.13 10.65 9.17
C LYS A 171 7.38 10.37 10.00
N THR A 172 8.47 9.90 9.39
CA THR A 172 9.66 9.48 10.12
C THR A 172 10.63 10.65 10.28
N GLU A 173 11.20 10.76 11.47
CA GLU A 173 12.32 11.66 11.74
C GLU A 173 13.64 10.97 11.39
N PHE A 174 14.52 11.70 10.71
CA PHE A 174 15.84 11.22 10.28
C PHE A 174 17.00 12.01 10.89
N ILE A 175 16.73 12.81 11.92
CA ILE A 175 17.73 13.67 12.57
C ILE A 175 18.89 12.86 13.17
N GLU A 176 18.61 11.66 13.70
CA GLU A 176 19.61 10.73 14.22
C GLU A 176 20.59 10.24 13.14
N PHE A 177 20.19 10.33 11.86
CA PHE A 177 21.02 9.99 10.69
C PHE A 177 21.65 11.23 10.05
N GLY A 178 21.56 12.40 10.69
CA GLY A 178 22.11 13.65 10.17
C GLY A 178 21.30 14.26 9.01
N ILE A 179 20.08 13.79 8.75
CA ILE A 179 19.21 14.32 7.70
C ILE A 179 18.25 15.33 8.33
N THR A 180 18.36 16.60 7.90
CA THR A 180 17.46 17.68 8.35
C THR A 180 16.08 17.55 7.73
N ASP A 181 15.07 18.19 8.32
CA ASP A 181 13.73 18.22 7.71
C ASP A 181 13.73 18.90 6.33
N ALA A 182 14.59 19.91 6.12
CA ALA A 182 14.73 20.55 4.81
C ALA A 182 15.24 19.55 3.75
N THR A 183 16.29 18.79 4.06
CA THR A 183 16.82 17.74 3.19
C THR A 183 15.80 16.62 2.96
N LYS A 184 15.10 16.19 4.01
CA LYS A 184 14.01 15.19 3.90
C LYS A 184 12.91 15.69 2.96
N SER A 185 12.50 16.95 3.10
CA SER A 185 11.48 17.58 2.25
C SER A 185 11.93 17.64 0.79
N GLU A 186 13.19 17.99 0.52
CA GLU A 186 13.76 18.02 -0.84
C GLU A 186 13.74 16.64 -1.51
N VAL A 187 14.18 15.59 -0.80
CA VAL A 187 14.16 14.22 -1.33
C VAL A 187 12.72 13.79 -1.64
N LEU A 188 11.79 14.02 -0.71
CA LEU A 188 10.39 13.63 -0.88
C LEU A 188 9.68 14.44 -1.98
N SER A 189 9.97 15.74 -2.12
CA SER A 189 9.38 16.56 -3.18
C SER A 189 9.90 16.15 -4.55
N THR A 190 11.21 15.94 -4.69
CA THR A 190 11.84 15.50 -5.96
C THR A 190 11.28 14.15 -6.40
N MET A 191 11.15 13.21 -5.46
CA MET A 191 10.56 11.90 -5.71
C MET A 191 9.09 12.01 -6.15
N LYS A 192 8.31 12.88 -5.50
CA LYS A 192 6.89 13.09 -5.81
C LYS A 192 6.69 13.78 -7.15
N GLU A 193 7.53 14.74 -7.51
CA GLU A 193 7.51 15.41 -8.81
C GLU A 193 7.73 14.40 -9.93
N TYR A 194 8.81 13.61 -9.84
CA TYR A 194 9.05 12.53 -10.79
C TYR A 194 7.88 11.54 -10.86
N TRP A 195 7.33 11.18 -9.69
CA TRP A 195 6.20 10.26 -9.62
C TRP A 195 4.99 10.76 -10.42
N ASN A 196 4.59 12.02 -10.22
CA ASN A 196 3.43 12.59 -10.88
C ASN A 196 3.59 12.64 -12.41
N ASP A 197 4.81 12.84 -12.88
CA ASP A 197 5.12 12.90 -14.31
C ASP A 197 5.13 11.51 -14.98
N HIS A 198 5.52 10.46 -14.25
CA HIS A 198 5.79 9.13 -14.83
C HIS A 198 4.78 8.03 -14.43
N PHE A 199 4.03 8.21 -13.34
CA PHE A 199 3.01 7.25 -12.87
C PHE A 199 1.62 7.90 -12.76
N PRO A 200 1.09 8.55 -13.82
CA PRO A 200 -0.09 9.42 -13.75
C PRO A 200 -1.39 8.71 -13.34
N GLN A 201 -1.44 7.38 -13.44
CA GLN A 201 -2.61 6.57 -13.05
C GLN A 201 -2.68 6.30 -11.54
N THR A 202 -1.57 6.51 -10.83
CA THR A 202 -1.45 6.27 -9.39
C THR A 202 -1.15 7.57 -8.65
N LYS A 203 -1.45 7.60 -7.35
CA LYS A 203 -1.02 8.66 -6.45
C LYS A 203 -0.31 8.03 -5.26
N LEU A 204 0.79 8.66 -4.83
CA LEU A 204 1.46 8.29 -3.59
C LEU A 204 0.54 8.62 -2.41
N PHE A 205 0.33 7.64 -1.53
CA PHE A 205 -0.30 7.92 -0.25
C PHE A 205 0.70 8.65 0.64
N GLU A 206 0.32 9.81 1.14
CA GLU A 206 1.22 10.69 1.90
C GLU A 206 0.91 10.71 3.40
N GLY A 207 0.18 9.71 3.90
CA GLY A 207 -0.37 9.74 5.25
C GLY A 207 -1.69 10.50 5.32
N ASN A 208 -2.48 10.22 6.35
CA ASN A 208 -3.60 11.08 6.68
C ASN A 208 -3.03 12.40 7.18
N SER A 209 -3.52 13.52 6.64
CA SER A 209 -3.38 14.80 7.34
C SER A 209 -3.89 14.57 8.76
N GLU A 210 -3.04 14.73 9.76
CA GLU A 210 -3.48 14.66 11.15
C GLU A 210 -4.68 15.60 11.28
N LYS A 211 -5.87 15.03 11.47
CA LYS A 211 -6.99 15.80 11.97
C LYS A 211 -6.58 16.15 13.41
N ASN A 212 -6.06 17.37 13.57
CA ASN A 212 -5.94 18.04 14.85
C ASN A 212 -7.27 17.94 15.63
#